data_AF-A0A2T4UNH5-F1
#
_entry.id   AF-A0A2T4UNH5-F1
#
_cell.length_a   1.000
_cell.length_b   1.000
_cell.length_c   1.000
_cell.angle_alpha   90.00
_cell.angle_beta   90.00
_cell.angle_gamma   90.00
#
_symmetry.space_group_name_H-M   'P 1'
#
loop_
_entity.id
_entity.type
_entity.pdbx_description
1 polymer ?
#
loop_
_entity_poly.entity_id
_entity_poly.type
_entity_poly.pdbx_seq_one_letter_code
_entity_poly.pdbx_strand_id
1 'polypeptide(L)'
;MTDLAPGRGARAQHHRRVAARLRRLQAAGASPEELRAALDDEPASERAWRRGAEGEERLGALLGDWAGTCGTGVLHDLVIPGRGGANIDHVVVGPGGAFVIDAKAWAGAVDIRATGVWTGRWGHRRALEGIREQVAVVHGALRAAGAGDAPVTGVLCLVDDNPGTPRGELLRVHGVLVGGRAAVAQLTVADGPLTDEEITQVFRALDASMPARGGARPPSACLRGASEPRVADAPARGARRSGSPRSSTPRRRARSRGRRRGLAVDLCLFVAGLGALGAVLEPSPGPPRRSTPVSAAEVATWVPDLDRRVRATTSTPLRTMATRTTEARIHLRLRGPGCALRISINRWTARTAADAVIVPGAGC
;
A
#
# COMPACT_ATOMS: atom_id res chain seq x y z
N MET A 1 -0.35 -12.56 23.36
CA MET A 1 -0.75 -12.20 21.99
C MET A 1 -1.85 -11.18 22.08
N THR A 2 -1.62 -9.95 21.61
CA THR A 2 -2.70 -8.96 21.48
C THR A 2 -3.67 -9.48 20.41
N ASP A 3 -4.95 -9.58 20.72
CA ASP A 3 -5.96 -10.02 19.76
C ASP A 3 -6.03 -8.99 18.62
N LEU A 4 -5.87 -9.44 17.37
CA LEU A 4 -5.92 -8.57 16.20
C LEU A 4 -7.38 -8.25 15.91
N ALA A 5 -7.74 -6.97 16.01
CA ALA A 5 -9.07 -6.45 15.73
C ALA A 5 -8.98 -5.29 14.71
N PRO A 6 -8.51 -5.54 13.47
CA PRO A 6 -8.54 -4.53 12.42
C PRO A 6 -9.98 -4.01 12.22
N GLY A 7 -10.13 -2.74 11.84
CA GLY A 7 -11.45 -2.14 11.64
C GLY A 7 -12.25 -1.83 12.91
N ARG A 8 -11.68 -2.03 14.11
CA ARG A 8 -12.35 -1.75 15.40
C ARG A 8 -12.92 -0.33 15.47
N GLY A 9 -12.16 0.68 15.05
CA GLY A 9 -12.59 2.09 15.03
C GLY A 9 -13.84 2.30 14.16
N ALA A 10 -13.81 1.84 12.90
CA ALA A 10 -14.92 1.94 11.97
C ALA A 10 -16.15 1.16 12.45
N ARG A 11 -15.95 -0.06 12.98
CA ARG A 11 -17.02 -0.90 13.55
C ARG A 11 -17.69 -0.23 14.74
N ALA A 12 -16.90 0.36 15.64
CA ALA A 12 -17.43 1.12 16.78
C ALA A 12 -18.23 2.35 16.31
N GLN A 13 -17.81 3.01 15.23
CA GLN A 13 -18.56 4.14 14.68
C GLN A 13 -19.90 3.72 14.04
N HIS A 14 -19.92 2.59 13.33
CA HIS A 14 -21.15 1.98 12.83
C HIS A 14 -22.12 1.69 13.99
N HIS A 15 -21.68 0.97 15.01
CA HIS A 15 -22.50 0.64 16.18
C HIS A 15 -23.02 1.89 16.90
N ARG A 16 -22.19 2.94 17.06
CA ARG A 16 -22.62 4.21 17.66
C ARG A 16 -23.75 4.87 16.86
N ARG A 17 -23.69 4.83 15.53
CA ARG A 17 -24.72 5.43 14.65
C ARG A 17 -26.03 4.65 14.72
N VAL A 18 -25.97 3.33 14.61
CA VAL A 18 -27.13 2.44 14.78
C VAL A 18 -27.78 2.68 16.13
N ALA A 19 -27.00 2.65 17.22
CA ALA A 19 -27.52 2.87 18.57
C ALA A 19 -28.13 4.27 18.75
N ALA A 20 -27.52 5.31 18.19
CA ALA A 20 -28.07 6.66 18.24
C ALA A 20 -29.40 6.78 17.47
N ARG A 21 -29.53 6.11 16.33
CA ARG A 21 -30.78 6.05 15.56
C ARG A 21 -31.87 5.33 16.34
N LEU A 22 -31.58 4.14 16.88
CA LEU A 22 -32.55 3.36 17.65
C LEU A 22 -33.01 4.11 18.90
N ARG A 23 -32.12 4.81 19.62
CA ARG A 23 -32.50 5.65 20.76
C ARG A 23 -33.45 6.79 20.38
N ARG A 24 -33.26 7.40 19.21
CA ARG A 24 -34.17 8.45 18.71
C ARG A 24 -35.55 7.88 18.40
N LEU A 25 -35.61 6.71 17.77
CA LEU A 25 -36.88 6.03 17.48
C LEU A 25 -37.60 5.62 18.77
N GLN A 26 -36.87 5.06 19.75
CA GLN A 26 -37.41 4.74 21.07
C GLN A 26 -37.97 5.99 21.78
N ALA A 27 -37.22 7.09 21.78
CA ALA A 27 -37.66 8.35 22.38
C ALA A 27 -38.90 8.95 21.66
N ALA A 28 -39.11 8.61 20.39
CA ALA A 28 -40.29 8.98 19.62
C ALA A 28 -41.49 8.02 19.80
N GLY A 29 -41.37 7.01 20.67
CA GLY A 29 -42.44 6.06 20.98
C GLY A 29 -42.52 4.84 20.07
N ALA A 30 -41.46 4.53 19.30
CA ALA A 30 -41.44 3.35 18.43
C ALA A 30 -41.60 2.05 19.23
N SER A 31 -42.49 1.18 18.77
CA SER A 31 -42.72 -0.17 19.30
C SER A 31 -41.53 -1.10 19.07
N PRO A 32 -41.45 -2.23 19.80
CA PRO A 32 -40.40 -3.23 19.57
C PRO A 32 -40.34 -3.78 18.14
N GLU A 33 -41.48 -3.87 17.44
CA GLU A 33 -41.53 -4.34 16.05
C GLU A 33 -40.95 -3.31 15.08
N GLU A 34 -41.26 -2.03 15.27
CA GLU A 34 -40.69 -0.93 14.47
C GLU A 34 -39.18 -0.79 14.69
N LEU A 35 -38.68 -1.04 15.90
CA LEU A 35 -37.24 -1.06 16.16
C LEU A 35 -36.53 -2.22 15.47
N ARG A 36 -37.17 -3.40 15.40
CA ARG A 36 -36.66 -4.54 14.62
C ARG A 36 -36.65 -4.23 13.13
N ALA A 37 -37.75 -3.70 12.60
CA ALA A 37 -37.82 -3.29 11.19
C ALA A 37 -36.77 -2.22 10.84
N ALA A 38 -36.45 -1.30 11.76
CA ALA A 38 -35.41 -0.30 11.56
C ALA A 38 -33.98 -0.90 11.52
N LEU A 39 -33.75 -2.05 12.16
CA LEU A 39 -32.48 -2.78 12.01
C LEU A 39 -32.36 -3.38 10.61
N ASP A 40 -33.46 -3.90 10.07
CA ASP A 40 -33.50 -4.48 8.72
C ASP A 40 -33.40 -3.41 7.62
N ASP A 41 -34.13 -2.30 7.74
CA ASP A 41 -34.03 -1.14 6.85
C ASP A 41 -32.91 -0.19 7.27
N GLU A 42 -31.68 -0.67 7.15
CA GLU A 42 -30.51 0.09 7.54
C GLU A 42 -30.24 1.27 6.57
N PRO A 43 -30.10 2.51 7.03
CA PRO A 43 -29.80 3.67 6.19
C PRO A 43 -28.51 3.52 5.38
N ALA A 44 -28.48 4.15 4.20
CA ALA A 44 -27.31 4.13 3.32
C ALA A 44 -26.01 4.59 3.99
N SER A 45 -26.10 5.55 4.91
CA SER A 45 -24.94 6.05 5.67
C SER A 45 -24.40 5.00 6.66
N GLU A 46 -25.27 4.24 7.33
CA GLU A 46 -24.87 3.14 8.22
C GLU A 46 -24.30 1.97 7.43
N ARG A 47 -24.93 1.60 6.29
CA ARG A 47 -24.40 0.61 5.35
C ARG A 47 -22.98 0.93 4.89
N ALA A 48 -22.70 2.21 4.59
CA ALA A 48 -21.37 2.65 4.19
C ALA A 48 -20.33 2.47 5.30
N TRP A 49 -20.68 2.78 6.56
CA TRP A 49 -19.80 2.55 7.72
C TRP A 49 -19.56 1.06 7.98
N ARG A 50 -20.60 0.23 7.89
CA ARG A 50 -20.45 -1.23 8.01
C ARG A 50 -19.50 -1.76 6.93
N ARG A 51 -19.74 -1.40 5.67
CA ARG A 51 -18.92 -1.87 4.54
C ARG A 51 -17.47 -1.40 4.66
N GLY A 52 -17.25 -0.17 5.15
CA GLY A 52 -15.92 0.34 5.47
C GLY A 52 -15.21 -0.54 6.50
N ALA A 53 -15.86 -0.79 7.64
CA ALA A 53 -15.32 -1.64 8.69
C ALA A 53 -15.00 -3.06 8.22
N GLU A 54 -15.90 -3.69 7.46
CA GLU A 54 -15.65 -5.02 6.88
C GLU A 54 -14.48 -5.01 5.87
N GLY A 55 -14.30 -3.90 5.15
CA GLY A 55 -13.18 -3.69 4.25
C GLY A 55 -11.83 -3.63 4.96
N GLU A 56 -11.76 -2.84 6.04
CA GLU A 56 -10.61 -2.75 6.94
C GLU A 56 -10.31 -4.10 7.61
N GLU A 57 -11.33 -4.82 8.07
CA GLU A 57 -11.20 -6.15 8.66
C GLU A 57 -10.61 -7.16 7.67
N ARG A 58 -11.14 -7.20 6.43
CA ARG A 58 -10.63 -8.10 5.37
C ARG A 58 -9.18 -7.80 5.00
N LEU A 59 -8.82 -6.52 4.88
CA LEU A 59 -7.45 -6.13 4.58
C LEU A 59 -6.53 -6.42 5.76
N GLY A 60 -6.93 -6.08 6.98
CA GLY A 60 -6.16 -6.31 8.18
C GLY A 60 -5.86 -7.79 8.42
N ALA A 61 -6.86 -8.68 8.22
CA ALA A 61 -6.64 -10.12 8.29
C ALA A 61 -5.58 -10.60 7.29
N LEU A 62 -5.67 -10.16 6.02
CA LEU A 62 -4.68 -10.46 5.00
C LEU A 62 -3.28 -9.98 5.42
N LEU A 63 -3.15 -8.73 5.86
CA LEU A 63 -1.86 -8.18 6.28
C LEU A 63 -1.30 -8.93 7.51
N GLY A 64 -2.18 -9.32 8.45
CA GLY A 64 -1.83 -10.13 9.61
C GLY A 64 -1.28 -11.51 9.24
N ASP A 65 -1.84 -12.16 8.22
CA ASP A 65 -1.34 -13.46 7.73
C ASP A 65 0.05 -13.34 7.08
N TRP A 66 0.28 -12.28 6.30
CA TRP A 66 1.60 -12.02 5.71
C TRP A 66 2.64 -11.66 6.78
N ALA A 67 2.28 -10.80 7.74
CA ALA A 67 3.14 -10.49 8.89
C ALA A 67 3.54 -11.73 9.69
N GLY A 68 2.63 -12.72 9.76
CA GLY A 68 2.89 -14.01 10.40
C GLY A 68 3.82 -14.95 9.67
N THR A 69 4.19 -14.66 8.42
CA THR A 69 4.92 -15.60 7.57
C THR A 69 6.06 -14.99 6.76
N CYS A 70 6.26 -13.67 6.80
CA CYS A 70 7.10 -12.99 5.81
C CYS A 70 8.01 -11.85 6.32
N GLY A 71 8.50 -11.87 7.56
CA GLY A 71 9.49 -10.87 8.00
C GLY A 71 8.92 -9.48 8.27
N THR A 72 7.59 -9.30 8.23
CA THR A 72 6.95 -7.99 8.36
C THR A 72 6.12 -7.89 9.64
N GLY A 73 6.05 -6.69 10.21
CA GLY A 73 5.18 -6.38 11.34
C GLY A 73 3.98 -5.54 10.89
N VAL A 74 2.82 -5.71 11.53
CA VAL A 74 1.63 -4.91 11.24
C VAL A 74 1.01 -4.32 12.50
N LEU A 75 0.59 -3.08 12.40
CA LEU A 75 -0.13 -2.29 13.41
C LEU A 75 -1.48 -1.90 12.81
N HIS A 76 -2.57 -2.02 13.57
CA HIS A 76 -3.91 -1.70 13.11
C HIS A 76 -4.57 -0.62 13.98
N ASP A 77 -5.39 0.23 13.34
CA ASP A 77 -6.18 1.29 13.98
C ASP A 77 -5.31 2.14 14.91
N LEU A 78 -4.22 2.68 14.36
CA LEU A 78 -3.25 3.48 15.10
C LEU A 78 -3.82 4.85 15.39
N VAL A 79 -3.84 5.24 16.66
CA VAL A 79 -4.28 6.57 17.07
C VAL A 79 -3.25 7.61 16.64
N ILE A 80 -3.71 8.68 16.00
CA ILE A 80 -2.87 9.84 15.71
C ILE A 80 -2.85 10.76 16.94
N PRO A 81 -1.70 10.91 17.63
CA PRO A 81 -1.62 11.79 18.80
C PRO A 81 -2.01 13.23 18.46
N GLY A 82 -2.78 13.86 19.35
CA GLY A 82 -3.21 15.26 19.18
C GLY A 82 -4.30 15.51 18.12
N ARG A 83 -4.79 14.47 17.41
CA ARG A 83 -5.84 14.62 16.37
C ARG A 83 -7.18 13.97 16.70
N GLY A 84 -7.66 14.15 17.93
CA GLY A 84 -9.08 14.06 18.29
C GLY A 84 -9.88 12.89 17.72
N GLY A 85 -9.33 11.67 17.75
CA GLY A 85 -9.99 10.45 17.29
C GLY A 85 -9.71 10.03 15.84
N ALA A 86 -8.86 10.75 15.11
CA ALA A 86 -8.34 10.28 13.83
C ALA A 86 -7.41 9.07 14.01
N ASN A 87 -7.57 8.10 13.13
CA ASN A 87 -6.81 6.86 13.11
C ASN A 87 -6.11 6.66 11.75
N ILE A 88 -5.11 5.79 11.76
CA ILE A 88 -4.54 5.18 10.56
C ILE A 88 -5.00 3.73 10.54
N ASP A 89 -5.63 3.30 9.44
CA ASP A 89 -6.24 1.97 9.36
C ASP A 89 -5.19 0.89 9.60
N HIS A 90 -4.09 0.93 8.85
CA HIS A 90 -2.98 0.00 9.02
C HIS A 90 -1.62 0.65 8.75
N VAL A 91 -0.62 0.25 9.52
CA VAL A 91 0.79 0.46 9.18
C VAL A 91 1.50 -0.88 9.16
N VAL A 92 2.15 -1.20 8.04
CA VAL A 92 2.99 -2.41 7.91
C VAL A 92 4.44 -1.99 7.83
N VAL A 93 5.32 -2.65 8.56
CA VAL A 93 6.77 -2.44 8.51
C VAL A 93 7.40 -3.68 7.89
N GLY A 94 8.12 -3.50 6.79
CA GLY A 94 8.80 -4.56 6.08
C GLY A 94 10.10 -4.11 5.44
N PRO A 95 10.73 -4.95 4.60
CA PRO A 95 12.06 -4.66 4.05
C PRO A 95 12.10 -3.33 3.26
N GLY A 96 11.00 -2.98 2.59
CA GLY A 96 10.87 -1.71 1.85
C GLY A 96 10.68 -0.45 2.72
N GLY A 97 10.43 -0.59 4.03
CA GLY A 97 10.10 0.52 4.93
C GLY A 97 8.76 0.36 5.66
N ALA A 98 8.22 1.48 6.13
CA ALA A 98 6.88 1.56 6.69
C ALA A 98 5.85 1.93 5.59
N PHE A 99 4.74 1.19 5.54
CA PHE A 99 3.65 1.37 4.60
C PHE A 99 2.41 1.84 5.35
N VAL A 100 1.99 3.09 5.11
CA VAL A 100 0.77 3.68 5.65
C VAL A 100 -0.37 3.33 4.70
N ILE A 101 -1.25 2.43 5.11
CA ILE A 101 -2.25 1.83 4.26
C ILE A 101 -3.64 2.26 4.72
N ASP A 102 -4.36 2.93 3.83
CA ASP A 102 -5.75 3.33 4.02
C ASP A 102 -6.66 2.41 3.17
N ALA A 103 -7.67 1.82 3.81
CA ALA A 103 -8.57 0.86 3.19
C ALA A 103 -9.81 1.56 2.64
N LYS A 104 -10.14 1.31 1.37
CA LYS A 104 -11.32 1.91 0.73
C LYS A 104 -12.20 0.86 0.06
N ALA A 105 -13.36 0.64 0.68
CA ALA A 105 -14.45 -0.17 0.15
C ALA A 105 -15.38 0.69 -0.73
N TRP A 106 -14.86 1.22 -1.84
CA TRP A 106 -15.67 2.03 -2.78
C TRP A 106 -16.56 1.14 -3.64
N ALA A 107 -17.74 1.63 -4.02
CA ALA A 107 -18.64 0.91 -4.93
C ALA A 107 -18.35 1.27 -6.39
N GLY A 108 -18.61 0.32 -7.30
CA GLY A 108 -18.55 0.54 -8.74
C GLY A 108 -17.14 0.51 -9.33
N ALA A 109 -17.05 0.91 -10.61
CA ALA A 109 -15.77 0.97 -11.31
C ALA A 109 -14.93 2.15 -10.83
N VAL A 110 -13.62 1.92 -10.71
CA VAL A 110 -12.62 2.95 -10.42
C VAL A 110 -11.87 3.32 -11.69
N ASP A 111 -11.50 4.58 -11.80
CA ASP A 111 -10.61 5.08 -12.84
C ASP A 111 -9.41 5.73 -12.17
N ILE A 112 -8.23 5.16 -12.40
CA ILE A 112 -6.95 5.58 -11.81
C ILE A 112 -6.12 6.24 -12.91
N ARG A 113 -5.73 7.49 -12.69
CA ARG A 113 -4.95 8.29 -13.65
C ARG A 113 -3.86 9.05 -12.93
N ALA A 114 -2.86 9.55 -13.66
CA ALA A 114 -1.84 10.46 -13.11
C ALA A 114 -2.46 11.66 -12.37
N THR A 115 -3.63 12.12 -12.81
CA THR A 115 -4.32 13.27 -12.23
C THR A 115 -5.11 12.94 -10.96
N GLY A 116 -5.33 11.67 -10.59
CA GLY A 116 -6.14 11.30 -9.43
C GLY A 116 -6.81 9.93 -9.52
N VAL A 117 -7.79 9.71 -8.65
CA VAL A 117 -8.64 8.50 -8.65
C VAL A 117 -10.11 8.90 -8.65
N TRP A 118 -10.94 8.21 -9.43
CA TRP A 118 -12.37 8.52 -9.58
C TRP A 118 -13.27 7.29 -9.47
N THR A 119 -14.49 7.49 -8.98
CA THR A 119 -15.63 6.58 -9.17
C THR A 119 -16.73 7.29 -9.95
N GLY A 120 -16.91 6.92 -11.21
CA GLY A 120 -17.79 7.67 -12.13
C GLY A 120 -17.32 9.13 -12.28
N ARG A 121 -18.14 10.09 -11.85
CA ARG A 121 -17.81 11.53 -11.88
C ARG A 121 -17.13 12.05 -10.60
N TRP A 122 -17.04 11.22 -9.57
CA TRP A 122 -16.59 11.64 -8.24
C TRP A 122 -15.08 11.42 -8.12
N GLY A 123 -14.32 12.51 -7.89
CA GLY A 123 -12.87 12.45 -7.68
C GLY A 123 -12.49 12.34 -6.21
N HIS A 124 -11.53 11.47 -5.90
CA HIS A 124 -11.11 11.13 -4.54
C HIS A 124 -9.82 11.82 -4.11
N ARG A 125 -9.61 13.07 -4.52
CA ARG A 125 -8.39 13.84 -4.21
C ARG A 125 -8.13 13.90 -2.70
N ARG A 126 -9.17 14.15 -1.90
CA ARG A 126 -9.08 14.23 -0.43
C ARG A 126 -8.59 12.93 0.22
N ALA A 127 -8.88 11.77 -0.39
CA ALA A 127 -8.36 10.49 0.12
C ALA A 127 -6.83 10.42 -0.05
N LEU A 128 -6.31 10.86 -1.20
CA LEU A 128 -4.87 10.89 -1.45
C LEU A 128 -4.16 11.93 -0.57
N GLU A 129 -4.76 13.12 -0.39
CA GLU A 129 -4.25 14.15 0.52
C GLU A 129 -4.19 13.63 1.97
N GLY A 130 -5.26 12.98 2.44
CA GLY A 130 -5.31 12.39 3.78
C GLY A 130 -4.23 11.35 4.03
N ILE A 131 -3.96 10.47 3.06
CA ILE A 131 -2.87 9.48 3.18
C ILE A 131 -1.50 10.17 3.27
N ARG A 132 -1.28 11.25 2.51
CA ARG A 132 -0.01 12.00 2.58
C ARG A 132 0.17 12.68 3.94
N GLU A 133 -0.90 13.18 4.54
CA GLU A 133 -0.87 13.70 5.92
C GLU A 133 -0.53 12.59 6.92
N GLN A 134 -1.13 11.41 6.79
CA GLN A 134 -0.82 10.25 7.65
C GLN A 134 0.64 9.80 7.49
N VAL A 135 1.16 9.78 6.26
CA VAL A 135 2.59 9.52 5.99
C VAL A 135 3.48 10.51 6.72
N ALA A 136 3.14 11.81 6.68
CA ALA A 136 3.90 12.84 7.39
C ALA A 136 3.88 12.63 8.92
N VAL A 137 2.74 12.21 9.48
CA VAL A 137 2.60 11.86 10.91
C VAL A 137 3.49 10.68 11.27
N VAL A 138 3.42 9.59 10.51
CA VAL A 138 4.19 8.36 10.76
C VAL A 138 5.69 8.63 10.64
N HIS A 139 6.09 9.35 9.59
CA HIS A 139 7.48 9.78 9.42
C HIS A 139 7.96 10.67 10.57
N GLY A 140 7.12 11.60 11.04
CA GLY A 140 7.42 12.44 12.22
C GLY A 140 7.63 11.61 13.49
N ALA A 141 6.78 10.60 13.73
CA ALA A 141 6.91 9.69 14.87
C ALA A 141 8.21 8.88 14.81
N LEU A 142 8.55 8.32 13.64
CA LEU A 142 9.80 7.59 13.43
C LEU A 142 11.03 8.48 13.64
N ARG A 143 11.01 9.70 13.12
CA ARG A 143 12.09 10.67 13.32
C ARG A 143 12.29 10.99 14.81
N ALA A 144 11.21 11.23 15.55
CA ALA A 144 11.28 11.50 16.99
C ALA A 144 11.84 10.31 17.79
N ALA A 145 11.61 9.08 17.32
CA ALA A 145 12.12 7.85 17.91
C ALA A 145 13.53 7.43 17.40
N GLY A 146 14.20 8.27 16.60
CA GLY A 146 15.54 7.97 16.08
C GLY A 146 15.58 6.97 14.90
N ALA A 147 14.42 6.68 14.29
CA ALA A 147 14.27 5.77 13.15
C ALA A 147 13.85 6.51 11.85
N GLY A 148 14.21 7.80 11.73
CA GLY A 148 13.77 8.69 10.66
C GLY A 148 14.29 8.36 9.25
N ASP A 149 15.30 7.50 9.13
CA ASP A 149 15.86 7.08 7.84
C ASP A 149 15.03 6.00 7.15
N ALA A 150 14.09 5.37 7.86
CA ALA A 150 13.21 4.37 7.31
C ALA A 150 12.24 5.00 6.28
N PRO A 151 12.17 4.47 5.03
CA PRO A 151 11.22 4.97 4.05
C PRO A 151 9.78 4.84 4.54
N VAL A 152 8.95 5.86 4.31
CA VAL A 152 7.51 5.82 4.61
C VAL A 152 6.72 6.01 3.32
N THR A 153 5.93 5.01 2.95
CA THR A 153 5.14 5.00 1.72
C THR A 153 3.66 5.00 2.00
N GLY A 154 2.92 5.93 1.39
CA GLY A 154 1.46 5.99 1.46
C GLY A 154 0.81 5.07 0.43
N VAL A 155 -0.22 4.33 0.84
CA VAL A 155 -0.92 3.34 0.01
C VAL A 155 -2.43 3.47 0.18
N LEU A 156 -3.15 3.63 -0.93
CA LEU A 156 -4.61 3.51 -0.99
C LEU A 156 -4.97 2.12 -1.48
N CYS A 157 -5.55 1.31 -0.59
CA CYS A 157 -5.95 -0.06 -0.90
C CYS A 157 -7.44 -0.12 -1.27
N LEU A 158 -7.73 -0.52 -2.51
CA LEU A 158 -9.09 -0.82 -2.97
C LEU A 158 -9.45 -2.26 -2.58
N VAL A 159 -10.31 -2.41 -1.57
CA VAL A 159 -10.53 -3.72 -0.93
C VAL A 159 -11.51 -4.64 -1.67
N ASP A 160 -12.31 -4.10 -2.59
CA ASP A 160 -13.41 -4.82 -3.25
C ASP A 160 -13.12 -5.18 -4.71
N ASP A 161 -11.86 -5.19 -5.12
CA ASP A 161 -11.41 -5.61 -6.46
C ASP A 161 -12.20 -4.90 -7.58
N ASN A 162 -12.44 -3.60 -7.41
CA ASN A 162 -13.26 -2.78 -8.29
C ASN A 162 -12.83 -2.91 -9.77
N PRO A 163 -13.78 -2.96 -10.73
CA PRO A 163 -13.43 -2.86 -12.15
C PRO A 163 -12.57 -1.61 -12.41
N GLY A 164 -11.45 -1.78 -13.11
CA GLY A 164 -10.47 -0.71 -13.33
C GLY A 164 -9.31 -0.70 -12.33
N THR A 165 -9.37 -1.49 -11.26
CA THR A 165 -8.23 -1.71 -10.37
C THR A 165 -7.16 -2.56 -11.07
N PRO A 166 -5.88 -2.15 -11.04
CA PRO A 166 -4.78 -2.97 -11.56
C PRO A 166 -4.70 -4.34 -10.88
N ARG A 167 -4.41 -5.39 -11.66
CA ARG A 167 -4.21 -6.75 -11.11
C ARG A 167 -2.73 -7.01 -10.91
N GLY A 168 -2.33 -7.26 -9.66
CA GLY A 168 -0.95 -7.61 -9.31
C GLY A 168 0.05 -6.47 -9.51
N GLU A 169 -0.42 -5.23 -9.66
CA GLU A 169 0.42 -4.05 -9.77
C GLU A 169 -0.17 -2.89 -8.95
N LEU A 170 0.68 -1.93 -8.60
CA LEU A 170 0.31 -0.68 -7.94
C LEU A 170 0.60 0.49 -8.87
N LEU A 171 -0.33 1.45 -8.92
CA LEU A 171 -0.18 2.66 -9.69
C LEU A 171 0.16 3.84 -8.78
N ARG A 172 1.21 4.58 -9.11
CA ARG A 172 1.58 5.81 -8.39
C ARG A 172 0.73 6.98 -8.86
N VAL A 173 0.03 7.62 -7.92
CA VAL A 173 -0.78 8.81 -8.13
C VAL A 173 -0.42 9.84 -7.06
N HIS A 174 0.13 10.98 -7.45
CA HIS A 174 0.50 12.07 -6.52
C HIS A 174 1.36 11.60 -5.32
N GLY A 175 2.27 10.65 -5.55
CA GLY A 175 3.15 10.10 -4.50
C GLY A 175 2.54 8.98 -3.66
N VAL A 176 1.25 8.66 -3.84
CA VAL A 176 0.55 7.55 -3.18
C VAL A 176 0.48 6.35 -4.12
N LEU A 177 0.71 5.15 -3.62
CA LEU A 177 0.50 3.91 -4.37
C LEU A 177 -0.97 3.48 -4.28
N VAL A 178 -1.57 3.09 -5.40
CA VAL A 178 -2.99 2.74 -5.48
C VAL A 178 -3.16 1.38 -6.14
N GLY A 179 -3.90 0.47 -5.49
CA GLY A 179 -4.23 -0.82 -6.08
C GLY A 179 -4.99 -1.76 -5.15
N GLY A 180 -5.11 -3.03 -5.55
CA GLY A 180 -5.87 -4.04 -4.82
C GLY A 180 -5.08 -4.73 -3.70
N ARG A 181 -5.80 -5.43 -2.82
CA ARG A 181 -5.28 -6.08 -1.60
C ARG A 181 -4.05 -6.97 -1.85
N ALA A 182 -4.07 -7.79 -2.90
CA ALA A 182 -2.97 -8.71 -3.21
C ALA A 182 -1.66 -7.98 -3.55
N ALA A 183 -1.74 -6.90 -4.35
CA ALA A 183 -0.57 -6.11 -4.72
C ALA A 183 -0.02 -5.32 -3.51
N VAL A 184 -0.92 -4.85 -2.63
CA VAL A 184 -0.53 -4.21 -1.36
C VAL A 184 0.19 -5.19 -0.44
N ALA A 185 -0.34 -6.40 -0.24
CA ALA A 185 0.32 -7.40 0.60
C ALA A 185 1.71 -7.78 0.04
N GLN A 186 1.83 -7.98 -1.27
CA GLN A 186 3.12 -8.25 -1.93
C GLN A 186 4.12 -7.10 -1.75
N LEU A 187 3.67 -5.85 -1.83
CA LEU A 187 4.52 -4.68 -1.55
C LEU A 187 5.15 -4.73 -0.18
N THR A 188 4.38 -5.13 0.84
CA THR A 188 4.89 -5.07 2.21
C THR A 188 6.05 -6.01 2.47
N VAL A 189 6.14 -7.11 1.73
CA VAL A 189 7.18 -8.13 1.88
C VAL A 189 8.22 -8.11 0.77
N ALA A 190 8.09 -7.19 -0.18
CA ALA A 190 9.06 -7.04 -1.25
C ALA A 190 10.43 -6.66 -0.68
N ASP A 191 11.49 -7.13 -1.31
CA ASP A 191 12.86 -6.83 -0.91
C ASP A 191 13.08 -5.31 -0.82
N GLY A 192 13.91 -4.91 0.13
CA GLY A 192 14.14 -3.50 0.39
C GLY A 192 15.38 -3.25 1.24
N PRO A 193 15.65 -1.98 1.58
CA PRO A 193 16.89 -1.59 2.22
C PRO A 193 16.97 -1.94 3.71
N LEU A 194 15.84 -2.22 4.37
CA LEU A 194 15.83 -2.49 5.81
C LEU A 194 16.19 -3.94 6.11
N THR A 195 17.10 -4.11 7.06
CA THR A 195 17.42 -5.38 7.70
C THR A 195 16.33 -5.78 8.71
N ASP A 196 16.28 -7.06 9.10
CA ASP A 196 15.32 -7.56 10.10
C ASP A 196 15.40 -6.81 11.45
N GLU A 197 16.60 -6.37 11.84
CA GLU A 197 16.81 -5.56 13.05
C GLU A 197 16.23 -4.15 12.87
N GLU A 198 16.47 -3.50 11.74
CA GLU A 198 15.89 -2.18 11.43
C GLU A 198 14.35 -2.25 11.32
N ILE A 199 13.80 -3.32 10.71
CA ILE A 199 12.36 -3.58 10.67
C ILE A 199 11.81 -3.69 12.09
N THR A 200 12.48 -4.46 12.96
CA THR A 200 12.09 -4.62 14.37
C THR A 200 12.15 -3.30 15.13
N GLN A 201 13.20 -2.51 14.92
CA GLN A 201 13.37 -1.19 15.54
C GLN A 201 12.27 -0.21 15.12
N VAL A 202 12.01 -0.12 13.80
CA VAL A 202 10.96 0.74 13.23
C VAL A 202 9.58 0.32 13.75
N PHE A 203 9.31 -0.98 13.80
CA PHE A 203 8.05 -1.49 14.35
C PHE A 203 7.87 -1.10 15.82
N ARG A 204 8.87 -1.35 16.68
CA ARG A 204 8.81 -0.99 18.11
C ARG A 204 8.67 0.51 18.31
N ALA A 205 9.35 1.32 17.51
CA ALA A 205 9.24 2.77 17.55
C ALA A 205 7.80 3.25 17.28
N LEU A 206 7.14 2.67 16.27
CA LEU A 206 5.75 3.00 15.95
C LEU A 206 4.78 2.51 17.02
N ASP A 207 4.93 1.26 17.48
CA ASP A 207 4.06 0.67 18.52
C ASP A 207 4.13 1.47 19.83
N ALA A 208 5.32 1.96 20.20
CA ALA A 208 5.51 2.82 21.37
C ALA A 208 4.96 4.25 21.17
N SER A 209 5.06 4.80 19.96
CA SER A 209 4.71 6.21 19.69
C SER A 209 3.24 6.42 19.32
N MET A 210 2.57 5.38 18.81
CA MET A 210 1.22 5.46 18.26
C MET A 210 0.40 4.25 18.72
N PRO A 211 -0.47 4.39 19.73
CA PRO A 211 -1.26 3.27 20.25
C PRO A 211 -2.09 2.58 19.17
N ALA A 212 -1.84 1.29 18.93
CA ALA A 212 -2.56 0.45 17.96
C ALA A 212 -3.81 -0.18 18.59
N ARG A 213 -4.97 0.47 18.45
CA ARG A 213 -6.23 -0.02 19.07
C ARG A 213 -6.77 -1.28 18.42
N GLY A 214 -6.39 -1.53 17.17
CA GLY A 214 -6.77 -2.71 16.40
C GLY A 214 -5.80 -3.87 16.59
N GLY A 215 -4.84 -3.73 17.51
CA GLY A 215 -3.82 -4.74 17.76
C GLY A 215 -2.59 -4.58 16.88
N ALA A 216 -1.54 -5.28 17.30
CA ALA A 216 -0.22 -5.25 16.69
C ALA A 216 0.30 -6.68 16.59
N ARG A 217 0.92 -7.00 15.46
CA ARG A 217 1.66 -8.25 15.24
C ARG A 217 3.10 -7.89 14.86
N PRO A 218 4.09 -8.24 15.69
CA PRO A 218 5.49 -7.94 15.39
C PRO A 218 6.01 -8.75 14.19
N PRO A 219 7.12 -8.30 13.59
CA PRO A 219 7.83 -9.07 12.57
C PRO A 219 8.16 -10.48 13.04
N SER A 220 8.00 -11.45 12.14
CA SER A 220 8.35 -12.85 12.38
C SER A 220 9.13 -13.42 11.20
N ALA A 221 9.98 -14.42 11.43
CA ALA A 221 10.88 -14.94 10.41
C ALA A 221 10.14 -15.29 9.10
N CYS A 222 10.73 -14.90 7.97
CA CYS A 222 10.13 -15.12 6.66
C CYS A 222 10.24 -16.61 6.26
N LEU A 223 9.09 -17.25 6.01
CA LEU A 223 8.99 -18.64 5.60
C LEU A 223 8.87 -18.81 4.07
N ARG A 224 8.89 -17.72 3.29
CA ARG A 224 8.66 -17.73 1.83
C ARG A 224 9.62 -16.79 1.10
N GLY A 225 10.07 -17.18 -0.10
CA GLY A 225 10.70 -16.24 -1.03
C GLY A 225 9.66 -15.26 -1.57
N ALA A 226 9.86 -13.97 -1.38
CA ALA A 226 8.97 -12.93 -1.89
C ALA A 226 9.20 -12.72 -3.40
N SER A 227 8.15 -12.38 -4.14
CA SER A 227 8.27 -11.89 -5.52
C SER A 227 7.97 -10.39 -5.55
N GLU A 228 8.75 -9.62 -6.31
CA GLU A 228 8.57 -8.17 -6.40
C GLU A 228 7.19 -7.83 -7.00
N PRO A 229 6.41 -6.93 -6.37
CA PRO A 229 5.22 -6.38 -7.01
C PRO A 229 5.62 -5.43 -8.14
N ARG A 230 4.77 -5.33 -9.16
CA ARG A 230 4.97 -4.35 -10.23
C ARG A 230 4.45 -3.00 -9.77
N VAL A 231 5.31 -1.99 -9.73
CA VAL A 231 4.92 -0.60 -9.47
C VAL A 231 5.09 0.19 -10.76
N ALA A 232 4.05 0.92 -11.17
CA ALA A 232 4.09 1.77 -12.36
C ALA A 232 3.49 3.15 -12.04
N ASP A 233 3.86 4.16 -12.82
CA ASP A 233 3.17 5.45 -12.76
C ASP A 233 1.77 5.32 -13.35
N ALA A 234 0.78 5.95 -12.73
CA ALA A 234 -0.56 5.94 -13.26
C ALA A 234 -0.60 6.62 -14.65
N PRO A 235 -1.39 6.09 -15.60
CA PRO A 235 -1.42 6.63 -16.95
C PRO A 235 -2.07 8.02 -16.99
N ALA A 236 -1.66 8.86 -17.94
CA ALA A 236 -2.27 10.19 -18.14
C ALA A 236 -3.76 10.12 -18.49
N ARG A 237 -4.19 9.01 -19.13
CA ARG A 237 -5.59 8.71 -19.44
C ARG A 237 -6.00 7.43 -18.72
N GLY A 238 -7.24 7.39 -18.26
CA GLY A 238 -7.79 6.26 -17.53
C GLY A 238 -7.69 4.93 -18.26
N ALA A 239 -7.69 3.85 -17.48
CA ALA A 239 -7.75 2.48 -17.98
C ALA A 239 -9.09 2.22 -18.67
N ARG A 240 -9.24 2.68 -19.91
CA ARG A 240 -10.30 2.20 -20.81
C ARG A 240 -9.84 0.88 -21.40
N ARG A 241 -10.26 -0.25 -20.83
CA ARG A 241 -10.29 -1.49 -21.62
C ARG A 241 -11.55 -1.49 -22.47
N SER A 242 -11.35 -1.13 -23.73
CA SER A 242 -12.08 -1.65 -24.88
C SER A 242 -12.11 -3.18 -24.80
N GLY A 243 -13.31 -3.75 -24.69
CA GLY A 243 -13.49 -5.20 -24.63
C GLY A 243 -14.93 -5.61 -24.37
N SER A 244 -15.92 -4.99 -25.03
CA SER A 244 -17.20 -5.68 -25.22
C SER A 244 -16.98 -6.80 -26.24
N PRO A 245 -17.35 -8.06 -25.96
CA PRO A 245 -17.56 -9.02 -27.02
C PRO A 245 -18.71 -8.48 -27.88
N ARG A 246 -18.45 -8.30 -29.17
CA ARG A 246 -19.52 -8.13 -30.16
C ARG A 246 -20.28 -9.45 -30.23
N SER A 247 -21.37 -9.57 -29.48
CA SER A 247 -22.40 -10.56 -29.79
C SER A 247 -23.37 -9.92 -30.78
N SER A 248 -23.17 -10.21 -32.05
CA SER A 248 -24.17 -10.03 -33.10
C SER A 248 -25.28 -11.07 -32.93
N THR A 249 -26.50 -10.62 -32.64
CA THR A 249 -27.74 -11.32 -33.03
C THR A 249 -28.94 -10.37 -33.04
N PRO A 250 -29.95 -10.62 -33.88
CA PRO A 250 -30.82 -9.57 -34.41
C PRO A 250 -32.11 -9.36 -33.60
N ARG A 251 -32.62 -8.13 -33.79
CA ARG A 251 -33.93 -7.57 -33.42
C ARG A 251 -35.08 -8.58 -33.21
N ARG A 252 -35.78 -8.40 -32.08
CA ARG A 252 -37.25 -8.49 -32.05
C ARG A 252 -37.84 -7.30 -31.28
N ARG A 253 -38.81 -6.64 -31.89
CA ARG A 253 -39.56 -5.50 -31.36
C ARG A 253 -40.48 -5.94 -30.23
N ALA A 254 -40.56 -5.15 -29.16
CA ALA A 254 -41.79 -4.94 -28.40
C ALA A 254 -41.79 -3.53 -27.81
N ARG A 255 -42.77 -2.72 -28.25
CA ARG A 255 -43.12 -1.43 -27.65
C ARG A 255 -44.01 -1.70 -26.43
N SER A 256 -43.75 -1.05 -25.30
CA SER A 256 -44.73 -0.12 -24.68
C SER A 256 -44.21 0.51 -23.38
N ARG A 257 -44.41 1.84 -23.29
CA ARG A 257 -44.82 2.69 -22.14
C ARG A 257 -44.44 2.17 -20.74
N GLY A 258 -43.65 2.83 -19.89
CA GLY A 258 -43.42 4.26 -19.68
C GLY A 258 -43.69 4.56 -18.20
N ARG A 259 -42.68 4.98 -17.43
CA ARG A 259 -42.83 5.83 -16.23
C ARG A 259 -41.45 6.30 -15.75
N ARG A 260 -41.26 7.62 -15.81
CA ARG A 260 -40.10 8.35 -15.30
C ARG A 260 -40.23 8.52 -13.78
N ARG A 261 -39.22 8.12 -13.00
CA ARG A 261 -38.83 8.60 -11.66
C ARG A 261 -37.34 8.26 -11.55
N GLY A 262 -36.37 9.16 -11.48
CA GLY A 262 -36.21 10.31 -10.60
C GLY A 262 -34.81 10.11 -9.99
N LEU A 263 -33.79 10.79 -10.54
CA LEU A 263 -32.41 10.74 -10.05
C LEU A 263 -32.37 11.32 -8.63
N ALA A 264 -31.96 10.52 -7.65
CA ALA A 264 -31.53 11.01 -6.35
C ALA A 264 -30.04 11.33 -6.40
N VAL A 265 -29.72 12.56 -6.00
CA VAL A 265 -28.42 13.19 -6.00
C VAL A 265 -27.72 12.85 -4.69
N ASP A 266 -26.61 12.10 -4.75
CA ASP A 266 -25.74 11.86 -3.60
C ASP A 266 -24.96 13.13 -3.24
N LEU A 267 -25.31 13.74 -2.12
CA LEU A 267 -24.63 14.86 -1.49
C LEU A 267 -24.05 14.40 -0.15
N CYS A 268 -22.75 14.11 -0.12
CA CYS A 268 -22.01 13.89 1.12
C CYS A 268 -21.09 15.09 1.38
N LEU A 269 -21.58 16.03 2.19
CA LEU A 269 -20.78 17.13 2.74
C LEU A 269 -19.98 16.62 3.93
N PHE A 270 -18.66 16.73 3.86
CA PHE A 270 -17.78 16.77 5.03
C PHE A 270 -17.04 18.11 5.00
N VAL A 271 -17.28 18.89 6.06
CA VAL A 271 -16.73 20.21 6.33
C VAL A 271 -15.28 20.04 6.83
N ALA A 272 -14.35 20.79 6.25
CA ALA A 272 -13.02 21.01 6.81
C ALA A 272 -12.62 22.47 6.57
N GLY A 273 -12.13 23.12 7.63
CA GLY A 273 -11.70 24.52 7.67
C GLY A 273 -10.41 24.78 6.90
N LEU A 274 -10.32 26.00 6.38
CA LEU A 274 -9.27 26.54 5.51
C LEU A 274 -7.97 26.90 6.26
N GLY A 275 -6.86 26.86 5.52
CA GLY A 275 -5.65 27.64 5.76
C GLY A 275 -4.67 27.50 4.59
N ALA A 276 -4.59 28.51 3.73
CA ALA A 276 -3.78 28.54 2.51
C ALA A 276 -2.42 29.22 2.73
N LEU A 277 -1.39 28.81 1.98
CA LEU A 277 -0.38 29.73 1.44
C LEU A 277 0.38 29.06 0.28
N GLY A 278 0.48 29.77 -0.85
CA GLY A 278 1.14 29.31 -2.07
C GLY A 278 2.59 29.78 -2.19
N ALA A 279 3.37 29.06 -2.98
CA ALA A 279 4.57 29.57 -3.64
C ALA A 279 4.80 28.81 -4.95
N VAL A 280 5.07 29.57 -6.01
CA VAL A 280 5.32 29.15 -7.39
C VAL A 280 6.80 28.82 -7.54
N LEU A 281 7.16 27.68 -8.13
CA LEU A 281 8.50 27.44 -8.69
C LEU A 281 8.42 26.64 -10.00
N GLU A 282 9.18 27.11 -10.98
CA GLU A 282 9.27 26.66 -12.37
C GLU A 282 10.01 25.31 -12.55
N PRO A 283 9.82 24.60 -13.69
CA PRO A 283 10.26 23.22 -13.87
C PRO A 283 11.68 23.09 -14.45
N SER A 284 12.43 22.09 -13.98
CA SER A 284 13.75 21.68 -14.50
C SER A 284 13.64 20.36 -15.31
N PRO A 285 14.48 20.12 -16.34
CA PRO A 285 14.22 19.09 -17.37
C PRO A 285 14.64 17.68 -16.93
N GLY A 286 13.90 16.65 -17.38
CA GLY A 286 14.04 15.26 -16.92
C GLY A 286 15.08 14.40 -17.68
N PRO A 287 15.61 13.31 -17.07
CA PRO A 287 16.67 12.48 -17.65
C PRO A 287 16.17 11.22 -18.43
N PRO A 288 17.06 10.57 -19.23
CA PRO A 288 16.70 9.59 -20.25
C PRO A 288 16.61 8.12 -19.75
N ARG A 289 16.00 7.25 -20.57
CA ARG A 289 15.31 5.99 -20.17
C ARG A 289 16.00 4.63 -20.44
N ARG A 290 17.34 4.46 -20.50
CA ARG A 290 17.92 3.11 -20.80
C ARG A 290 19.19 2.72 -20.03
N SER A 291 19.26 1.43 -19.64
CA SER A 291 20.42 0.76 -19.03
C SER A 291 21.48 0.40 -20.08
N THR A 292 22.74 0.73 -19.82
CA THR A 292 23.89 0.42 -20.71
C THR A 292 24.79 -0.65 -20.10
N PRO A 293 25.37 -1.55 -20.92
CA PRO A 293 26.43 -2.45 -20.48
C PRO A 293 27.72 -1.66 -20.23
N VAL A 294 28.44 -2.00 -19.16
CA VAL A 294 29.62 -1.26 -18.68
C VAL A 294 30.80 -2.21 -18.52
N SER A 295 32.00 -1.77 -18.88
CA SER A 295 33.22 -2.58 -18.85
C SER A 295 33.74 -2.83 -17.41
N ALA A 296 34.49 -3.92 -17.20
CA ALA A 296 35.06 -4.24 -15.88
C ALA A 296 36.05 -3.16 -15.37
N ALA A 297 36.78 -2.52 -16.28
CA ALA A 297 37.70 -1.42 -15.93
C ALA A 297 36.95 -0.19 -15.39
N GLU A 298 35.80 0.14 -15.99
CA GLU A 298 34.97 1.26 -15.57
C GLU A 298 34.31 0.99 -14.20
N VAL A 299 33.93 -0.26 -13.92
CA VAL A 299 33.45 -0.69 -12.60
C VAL A 299 34.53 -0.56 -11.52
N ALA A 300 35.78 -0.90 -11.83
CA ALA A 300 36.89 -0.81 -10.89
C ALA A 300 37.18 0.63 -10.45
N THR A 301 36.83 1.63 -11.27
CA THR A 301 36.94 3.05 -10.88
C THR A 301 35.87 3.47 -9.86
N TRP A 302 34.69 2.85 -9.89
CA TRP A 302 33.58 3.19 -8.99
C TRP A 302 33.64 2.46 -7.66
N VAL A 303 34.21 1.25 -7.66
CA VAL A 303 34.41 0.44 -6.45
C VAL A 303 35.85 -0.06 -6.43
N PRO A 304 36.79 0.77 -5.96
CA PRO A 304 38.17 0.33 -5.74
C PRO A 304 38.18 -0.89 -4.82
N ASP A 305 39.06 -1.86 -5.09
CA ASP A 305 39.21 -3.10 -4.30
C ASP A 305 38.03 -4.09 -4.32
N LEU A 306 37.09 -4.00 -5.26
CA LEU A 306 36.01 -4.99 -5.43
C LEU A 306 36.54 -6.43 -5.47
N ASP A 307 37.65 -6.65 -6.19
CA ASP A 307 38.33 -7.95 -6.31
C ASP A 307 38.95 -8.44 -4.98
N ARG A 308 39.28 -7.53 -4.05
CA ARG A 308 39.83 -7.86 -2.72
C ARG A 308 38.76 -8.16 -1.67
N ARG A 309 37.55 -7.61 -1.83
CA ARG A 309 36.41 -7.77 -0.90
C ARG A 309 35.59 -9.02 -1.18
N VAL A 310 35.66 -9.55 -2.41
CA VAL A 310 35.08 -10.85 -2.74
C VAL A 310 36.12 -11.94 -2.43
N ARG A 311 36.36 -12.18 -1.15
CA ARG A 311 36.95 -13.45 -0.70
C ARG A 311 35.82 -14.33 -0.23
N ALA A 312 35.34 -15.19 -1.12
CA ALA A 312 34.52 -16.31 -0.71
C ALA A 312 35.33 -17.17 0.26
N THR A 313 34.68 -17.79 1.23
CA THR A 313 35.27 -18.80 2.13
C THR A 313 35.77 -20.05 1.39
N THR A 314 35.74 -20.04 0.06
CA THR A 314 36.19 -21.08 -0.84
C THR A 314 37.50 -20.68 -1.50
N SER A 315 38.42 -21.64 -1.64
CA SER A 315 39.76 -21.49 -2.22
C SER A 315 39.78 -21.16 -3.73
N THR A 316 38.61 -20.88 -4.34
CA THR A 316 38.49 -20.60 -5.78
C THR A 316 38.02 -19.17 -6.02
N PRO A 317 38.75 -18.36 -6.82
CA PRO A 317 38.37 -16.98 -7.09
C PRO A 317 37.09 -16.88 -7.93
N LEU A 318 36.17 -15.98 -7.53
CA LEU A 318 34.95 -15.66 -8.27
C LEU A 318 35.28 -14.83 -9.51
N ARG A 319 34.69 -15.15 -10.67
CA ARG A 319 34.85 -14.34 -11.89
C ARG A 319 33.65 -13.41 -12.08
N THR A 320 33.92 -12.12 -12.30
CA THR A 320 32.92 -11.11 -12.68
C THR A 320 32.59 -11.26 -14.17
N MET A 321 31.34 -11.58 -14.53
CA MET A 321 30.98 -11.88 -15.93
C MET A 321 30.02 -10.87 -16.57
N ALA A 322 29.16 -10.20 -15.80
CA ALA A 322 28.16 -9.31 -16.37
C ALA A 322 27.80 -8.17 -15.41
N THR A 323 27.95 -6.93 -15.89
CA THR A 323 27.57 -5.71 -15.20
C THR A 323 26.43 -5.02 -15.94
N ARG A 324 25.35 -4.68 -15.24
CA ARG A 324 24.31 -3.76 -15.74
C ARG A 324 24.26 -2.54 -14.85
N THR A 325 24.12 -1.37 -15.45
CA THR A 325 24.00 -0.12 -14.68
C THR A 325 22.68 0.59 -14.96
N THR A 326 22.20 1.23 -13.91
CA THR A 326 21.11 2.21 -13.94
C THR A 326 21.63 3.51 -13.32
N GLU A 327 20.84 4.58 -13.36
CA GLU A 327 21.18 5.86 -12.73
C GLU A 327 21.44 5.73 -11.22
N ALA A 328 20.75 4.81 -10.54
CA ALA A 328 20.87 4.65 -9.10
C ALA A 328 21.75 3.45 -8.68
N ARG A 329 21.93 2.43 -9.53
CA ARG A 329 22.54 1.16 -9.12
C ARG A 329 23.49 0.53 -10.14
N ILE A 330 24.48 -0.19 -9.61
CA ILE A 330 25.37 -1.09 -10.35
C ILE A 330 25.02 -2.53 -9.96
N HIS A 331 24.62 -3.34 -10.93
CA HIS A 331 24.34 -4.76 -10.73
C HIS A 331 25.51 -5.58 -11.24
N LEU A 332 26.10 -6.39 -10.35
CA LEU A 332 27.20 -7.30 -10.63
C LEU A 332 26.70 -8.74 -10.56
N ARG A 333 27.16 -9.56 -11.49
CA ARG A 333 26.98 -11.01 -11.45
C ARG A 333 28.34 -11.69 -11.35
N LEU A 334 28.57 -12.36 -10.22
CA LEU A 334 29.76 -13.16 -9.95
C LEU A 334 29.40 -14.63 -10.12
N ARG A 335 30.28 -15.41 -10.75
CA ARG A 335 30.13 -16.86 -10.88
C ARG A 335 31.38 -17.55 -10.37
N GLY A 336 31.17 -18.61 -9.59
CA GLY A 336 32.19 -19.58 -9.20
C GLY A 336 31.74 -21.00 -9.52
N PRO A 337 32.55 -22.01 -9.21
CA PRO A 337 32.14 -23.41 -9.29
C PRO A 337 30.95 -23.64 -8.34
N GLY A 338 29.77 -23.96 -8.88
CA GLY A 338 28.58 -24.27 -8.08
C GLY A 338 27.81 -23.08 -7.50
N CYS A 339 28.33 -21.85 -7.58
CA CYS A 339 27.68 -20.65 -7.02
C CYS A 339 27.50 -19.51 -8.03
N ALA A 340 26.41 -18.75 -7.85
CA ALA A 340 26.20 -17.49 -8.53
C ALA A 340 25.74 -16.44 -7.51
N LEU A 341 26.52 -15.36 -7.39
CA LEU A 341 26.22 -14.24 -6.51
C LEU A 341 25.78 -13.05 -7.35
N ARG A 342 24.66 -12.42 -6.99
CA ARG A 342 24.24 -11.15 -7.58
C ARG A 342 24.41 -10.06 -6.53
N ILE A 343 25.17 -9.03 -6.87
CA ILE A 343 25.40 -7.88 -5.98
C ILE A 343 24.80 -6.65 -6.64
N SER A 344 24.06 -5.86 -5.88
CA SER A 344 23.43 -4.63 -6.30
C SER A 344 23.94 -3.48 -5.44
N ILE A 345 24.75 -2.60 -6.02
CA ILE A 345 25.42 -1.50 -5.33
C ILE A 345 24.69 -0.19 -5.63
N ASN A 346 24.32 0.57 -4.62
CA ASN A 346 23.80 1.93 -4.82
C ASN A 346 24.96 2.89 -5.16
N ARG A 347 24.82 3.65 -6.26
CA ARG A 347 25.87 4.56 -6.78
C ARG A 347 26.14 5.76 -5.87
N TRP A 348 25.16 6.16 -5.07
CA TRP A 348 25.23 7.36 -4.23
C TRP A 348 25.73 7.06 -2.81
N THR A 349 25.43 5.87 -2.30
CA THR A 349 25.75 5.50 -0.91
C THR A 349 26.85 4.44 -0.78
N ALA A 350 27.31 3.86 -1.91
CA ALA A 350 28.25 2.73 -1.96
C ALA A 350 27.82 1.49 -1.13
N ARG A 351 26.54 1.42 -0.70
CA ARG A 351 26.00 0.28 0.05
C ARG A 351 25.59 -0.86 -0.90
N THR A 352 25.94 -2.08 -0.52
CA THR A 352 25.70 -3.32 -1.29
C THR A 352 24.50 -4.09 -0.73
N ALA A 353 23.55 -4.47 -1.59
CA ALA A 353 22.60 -5.55 -1.31
C ALA A 353 23.04 -6.78 -2.12
N ALA A 354 23.16 -7.94 -1.48
CA ALA A 354 23.64 -9.17 -2.12
C ALA A 354 22.56 -10.26 -2.04
N ASP A 355 22.14 -10.77 -3.19
CA ASP A 355 21.32 -11.98 -3.29
C ASP A 355 22.25 -13.14 -3.62
N ALA A 356 22.44 -14.06 -2.67
CA ALA A 356 23.21 -15.28 -2.86
C ALA A 356 22.25 -16.45 -3.14
N VAL A 357 22.41 -17.11 -4.28
CA VAL A 357 21.75 -18.40 -4.53
C VAL A 357 22.80 -19.49 -4.26
N ILE A 358 22.65 -20.17 -3.12
CA ILE A 358 23.48 -21.32 -2.75
C ILE A 358 22.78 -22.58 -3.24
N VAL A 359 23.43 -23.36 -4.09
CA VAL A 359 22.91 -24.67 -4.54
C VAL A 359 23.50 -25.74 -3.63
N PRO A 360 22.70 -26.46 -2.83
CA PRO A 360 23.22 -27.50 -1.94
C PRO A 360 23.86 -28.65 -2.74
N GLY A 361 25.06 -29.09 -2.33
CA GLY A 361 25.74 -30.27 -2.89
C GLY A 361 27.02 -29.99 -3.70
N ALA A 362 27.39 -28.73 -3.91
CA ALA A 362 28.68 -28.35 -4.50
C ALA A 362 29.35 -27.28 -3.63
N GLY A 363 30.14 -27.73 -2.64
CA GLY A 363 30.85 -26.96 -1.61
C GLY A 363 30.98 -25.45 -1.81
N CYS A 364 29.92 -24.71 -1.43
CA CYS A 364 29.87 -23.25 -1.42
C CYS A 364 30.26 -22.69 -0.06
#